data_AF-A0A3B8Y0J6-F1
#
_entry.id   AF-A0A3B8Y0J6-F1
#
_cell.length_a   1.000
_cell.length_b   1.000
_cell.length_c   1.000
_cell.angle_alpha   90.00
_cell.angle_beta   90.00
_cell.angle_gamma   90.00
#
_symmetry.space_group_name_H-M   'P 1'
#
loop_
_entity.id
_entity.type
_entity.pdbx_description
1 polymer ?
#
loop_
_entity_poly.entity_id
_entity_poly.type
_entity_poly.pdbx_seq_one_letter_code
_entity_poly.pdbx_strand_id
1 'polypeptide(L)' 'KDLNIPYLDIFDLWLGRGENWWRSRLSSDGLHPNVAGYEALFNNIINWQPMAHM' A
#
# COMPACT_ATOMS: atom_id res chain seq x y z
N LYS A 1 -13.60 -21.10 -5.63
CA LYS A 1 -12.42 -21.66 -6.31
C LYS A 1 -11.26 -20.75 -5.95
N ASP A 2 -10.32 -21.23 -5.15
CA ASP A 2 -9.18 -20.41 -4.75
C ASP A 2 -8.18 -20.35 -5.90
N LEU A 3 -7.90 -19.15 -6.39
CA LEU A 3 -7.08 -18.94 -7.59
C LEU A 3 -5.58 -18.95 -7.30
N ASN A 4 -5.19 -19.05 -6.02
CA ASN A 4 -3.79 -18.99 -5.56
C ASN A 4 -3.02 -17.79 -6.13
N ILE A 5 -3.69 -16.63 -6.20
CA ILE A 5 -3.08 -15.37 -6.65
C ILE A 5 -2.72 -14.58 -5.40
N PRO A 6 -1.43 -14.22 -5.20
CA PRO A 6 -1.03 -13.41 -4.07
C PRO A 6 -1.64 -12.01 -4.19
N TYR A 7 -2.15 -11.49 -3.08
CA TYR A 7 -2.82 -10.19 -3.02
C TYR A 7 -2.21 -9.33 -1.91
N LEU A 8 -1.76 -8.14 -2.28
CA LEU A 8 -1.28 -7.13 -1.35
C LEU A 8 -2.33 -6.03 -1.20
N ASP A 9 -3.00 -6.01 -0.05
CA ASP A 9 -3.97 -4.95 0.25
C ASP A 9 -3.25 -3.68 0.71
N ILE A 10 -2.90 -2.84 -0.26
CA ILE A 10 -2.28 -1.54 0.01
C ILE A 10 -3.19 -0.62 0.81
N PHE A 11 -4.51 -0.70 0.59
CA PHE A 11 -5.46 0.19 1.23
C PHE A 11 -5.55 -0.12 2.72
N ASP A 12 -5.68 -1.41 3.09
CA ASP A 12 -5.66 -1.84 4.49
C ASP A 12 -4.34 -1.49 5.18
N LEU A 13 -3.21 -1.74 4.52
CA LEU A 13 -1.89 -1.37 5.03
C LEU A 13 -1.75 0.14 5.31
N TRP A 14 -2.36 0.98 4.48
CA TRP A 14 -2.28 2.43 4.63
C TRP A 14 -3.24 2.94 5.71
N LEU A 15 -4.44 2.38 5.80
CA LEU A 15 -5.37 2.66 6.89
C LEU A 15 -4.78 2.26 8.25
N GLY A 16 -4.11 1.11 8.33
CA GLY A 16 -3.44 0.63 9.54
C GLY A 16 -2.31 1.54 10.06
N ARG A 17 -1.77 2.45 9.22
CA ARG A 17 -0.75 3.43 9.61
C ARG A 17 -1.33 4.73 10.17
N GLY A 18 -2.67 4.85 10.18
CA GLY A 18 -3.38 5.98 10.76
C GLY A 18 -3.70 7.11 9.78
N GLU A 19 -4.74 7.87 10.12
CA GLU A 19 -5.33 8.87 9.23
C GLU A 19 -4.35 9.96 8.78
N ASN A 20 -3.61 10.54 9.73
CA ASN A 20 -2.62 11.57 9.44
C ASN A 20 -1.53 11.08 8.47
N TRP A 21 -1.19 9.78 8.53
CA TRP A 21 -0.13 9.20 7.71
C TRP A 21 -0.56 9.06 6.25
N TRP A 22 -1.75 8.52 5.96
CA TRP A 22 -2.16 8.33 4.56
C TRP A 22 -2.62 9.65 3.95
N ARG A 23 -3.26 10.53 4.72
CA ARG A 23 -3.65 11.86 4.24
C ARG A 23 -2.45 12.69 3.80
N SER A 24 -1.33 12.63 4.53
CA SER A 24 -0.10 13.35 4.15
C SER A 24 0.58 12.79 2.89
N ARG A 25 0.11 11.66 2.37
CA ARG A 25 0.66 10.95 1.19
C ARG A 25 -0.22 11.08 -0.05
N LEU A 26 -1.33 11.79 0.05
CA LEU A 26 -2.15 12.14 -1.09
C LEU A 26 -1.73 13.49 -1.67
N SER A 27 -1.98 13.64 -2.95
CA SER A 27 -1.93 14.90 -3.67
C SER A 27 -3.11 15.79 -3.25
N SER A 28 -3.09 17.05 -3.69
CA SER A 28 -4.14 18.03 -3.37
C SER A 28 -5.52 17.66 -3.90
N ASP A 29 -5.62 16.71 -4.84
CA ASP A 29 -6.88 16.17 -5.33
C ASP A 29 -7.56 15.19 -4.35
N GLY A 30 -6.85 14.79 -3.29
CA GLY A 30 -7.36 13.84 -2.29
C GLY A 30 -7.59 12.43 -2.82
N LEU A 31 -7.05 12.10 -4.00
CA LEU A 31 -7.24 10.80 -4.65
C LEU A 31 -5.91 10.15 -5.01
N HIS A 32 -5.02 10.87 -5.70
CA HIS A 32 -3.76 10.30 -6.18
C HIS A 32 -2.68 10.42 -5.10
N PRO A 33 -1.75 9.45 -5.01
CA PRO A 33 -0.56 9.61 -4.17
C PRO A 33 0.26 10.83 -4.60
N ASN A 34 0.91 11.49 -3.65
CA ASN A 34 2.00 12.44 -3.94
C ASN A 34 3.34 11.68 -4.04
N VAL A 35 4.47 12.39 -4.13
CA VAL A 35 5.81 11.78 -4.22
C VAL A 35 6.06 10.80 -3.06
N ALA A 36 5.81 11.20 -1.81
CA ALA A 36 5.98 10.34 -0.64
C ALA A 36 4.99 9.17 -0.63
N GLY A 37 3.81 9.34 -1.22
CA GLY A 37 2.85 8.27 -1.43
C GLY A 37 3.34 7.22 -2.44
N TYR A 38 3.89 7.63 -3.58
CA TYR A 38 4.49 6.72 -4.56
C TYR A 38 5.75 6.02 -4.01
N GLU A 39 6.57 6.71 -3.23
CA GLU A 39 7.69 6.09 -2.51
C GLU A 39 7.19 5.03 -1.49
N ALA A 40 6.10 5.31 -0.78
CA ALA A 40 5.50 4.34 0.13
C ALA A 40 4.96 3.11 -0.61
N LEU A 41 4.29 3.30 -1.77
CA LEU A 41 3.85 2.20 -2.64
C LEU A 41 5.04 1.36 -3.09
N PHE A 42 6.06 2.00 -3.64
CA PHE A 42 7.28 1.33 -4.09
C PHE A 42 7.87 0.48 -2.96
N ASN A 43 8.09 1.08 -1.79
CA ASN A 43 8.63 0.37 -0.62
C ASN A 43 7.74 -0.78 -0.15
N ASN A 44 6.41 -0.65 -0.22
CA ASN A 44 5.49 -1.73 0.17
C ASN A 44 5.57 -2.90 -0.83
N ILE A 45 5.74 -2.61 -2.12
CA ILE A 45 5.86 -3.65 -3.15
C ILE A 45 7.20 -4.37 -3.09
N ILE A 46 8.33 -3.65 -3.02
CA ILE A 46 9.67 -4.28 -3.07
C ILE A 46 9.99 -5.10 -1.82
N ASN A 47 9.35 -4.81 -0.69
CA ASN A 47 9.55 -5.54 0.57
C ASN A 47 8.45 -6.59 0.82
N TRP A 48 7.42 -6.66 -0.02
CA TRP A 48 6.37 -7.65 0.12
C TRP A 48 6.90 -9.04 -0.22
N GLN A 49 6.58 -10.01 0.63
CA GLN A 49 6.84 -11.43 0.39
C GLN A 49 5.51 -12.08 -0.02
N PRO A 50 5.19 -12.14 -1.34
CA PRO A 50 3.86 -12.51 -1.84
C PRO A 50 3.49 -13.97 -1.60
N MET A 51 4.49 -14.82 -1.44
CA MET A 51 4.29 -16.22 -1.11
C MET A 51 4.83 -16.44 0.30
N ALA A 52 3.94 -16.74 1.24
CA ALA A 52 4.36 -17.38 2.47
C ALA A 52 4.98 -18.74 2.08
N HIS A 53 6.30 -18.87 2.18
CA HIS A 53 6.87 -20.20 2.32
C HIS A 53 6.31 -20.76 3.63
N MET A 54 5.59 -21.87 3.53
CA MET A 54 5.30 -22.71 4.70
C MET A 54 6.60 -23.22 5.31
#